data_AF-A0ABD6EYN1-F1
#
_entry.id   AF-A0ABD6EYN1-F1
#
_cell.length_a   1.000
_cell.length_b   1.000
_cell.length_c   1.000
_cell.angle_alpha   90.00
_cell.angle_beta   90.00
_cell.angle_gamma   90.00
#
_symmetry.space_group_name_H-M   'P 1'
#
loop_
_entity.id
_entity.type
_entity.pdbx_description
1 polymer ?
#
loop_
_entity_poly.entity_id
_entity_poly.type
_entity_poly.pdbx_seq_one_letter_code
_entity_poly.pdbx_strand_id
1 'polypeptide(L)'
;NHAMVALRSATEHAVINCRDLIGGDNRSHFEPLLKLVDALLVIGLLDDDDLKEILKLIHPAAFDEHYEPGTKQKGLTEIELAEEVKIQFIDILEHICDIQLRHRVESLVS
;
A
#
# COMPACT_ATOMS: atom_id res chain seq x y z
N ASN A 1 7.11 -11.36 2.58
CA ASN A 1 6.04 -11.20 3.59
C ASN A 1 4.68 -11.62 3.00
N HIS A 2 3.90 -12.53 3.63
CA HIS A 2 2.62 -13.02 3.07
C HIS A 2 1.55 -11.93 2.93
N ALA A 3 1.54 -10.94 3.84
CA ALA A 3 0.61 -9.81 3.77
C ALA A 3 0.86 -8.95 2.52
N MET A 4 2.14 -8.68 2.22
CA MET A 4 2.54 -7.92 1.03
C MET A 4 2.17 -8.63 -0.27
N VAL A 5 2.34 -9.96 -0.34
CA VAL A 5 1.91 -10.75 -1.50
C VAL A 5 0.40 -10.69 -1.69
N ALA A 6 -0.37 -10.79 -0.60
CA ALA A 6 -1.83 -10.69 -0.66
C ALA A 6 -2.30 -9.30 -1.13
N LEU A 7 -1.71 -8.22 -0.60
CA LEU A 7 -2.03 -6.86 -1.03
C LEU A 7 -1.67 -6.62 -2.50
N ARG A 8 -0.51 -7.09 -2.96
CA ARG A 8 -0.10 -7.03 -4.37
C ARG A 8 -1.12 -7.73 -5.27
N SER A 9 -1.46 -8.98 -4.95
CA SER A 9 -2.43 -9.75 -5.73
C SER A 9 -3.81 -9.10 -5.75
N ALA A 10 -4.25 -8.50 -4.64
CA ALA A 10 -5.49 -7.74 -4.56
C ALA A 10 -5.47 -6.51 -5.49
N THR A 11 -4.38 -5.73 -5.48
CA THR A 11 -4.20 -4.58 -6.39
C THR A 11 -4.21 -5.02 -7.86
N GLU A 12 -3.44 -6.06 -8.21
CA GLU A 12 -3.41 -6.60 -9.58
C GLU A 12 -4.79 -7.08 -10.04
N HIS A 13 -5.53 -7.79 -9.17
CA HIS A 13 -6.88 -8.25 -9.47
C HIS A 13 -7.85 -7.09 -9.65
N ALA A 14 -7.78 -6.06 -8.81
CA ALA A 14 -8.62 -4.89 -8.93
C ALA A 14 -8.37 -4.09 -10.21
N VAL A 15 -7.11 -4.06 -10.69
CA VAL A 15 -6.75 -3.41 -11.96
C VAL A 15 -7.27 -4.20 -13.17
N ILE A 16 -7.25 -5.53 -13.10
CA ILE A 16 -7.66 -6.40 -14.23
C ILE A 16 -9.18 -6.59 -14.26
N ASN A 17 -9.82 -6.79 -13.11
CA ASN A 17 -11.20 -7.24 -12.96
C ASN A 17 -11.95 -6.47 -11.87
N CYS A 18 -12.39 -5.24 -12.16
CA CYS A 18 -13.16 -4.42 -11.21
C CYS A 18 -14.53 -5.02 -10.80
N ARG A 19 -15.03 -6.04 -11.49
CA ARG A 19 -16.38 -6.60 -11.28
C ARG A 19 -16.44 -7.79 -10.32
N ASP A 20 -15.36 -8.55 -10.19
CA ASP A 20 -15.30 -9.77 -9.36
C ASP A 20 -14.20 -9.63 -8.29
N LEU A 21 -14.34 -8.62 -7.45
CA LEU A 21 -13.47 -8.46 -6.28
C LEU A 21 -13.81 -9.53 -5.24
N ILE A 22 -12.78 -10.11 -4.62
CA ILE A 22 -12.97 -11.02 -3.48
C ILE A 22 -13.70 -10.25 -2.38
N GLY A 23 -14.79 -10.79 -1.86
CA GLY A 23 -15.66 -10.11 -0.90
C GLY A 23 -16.81 -9.32 -1.53
N GLY A 24 -16.91 -9.27 -2.86
CA GLY A 24 -18.05 -8.73 -3.61
C GLY A 24 -18.05 -7.22 -3.83
N ASP A 25 -17.31 -6.46 -3.03
CA ASP A 25 -17.14 -5.02 -3.18
C ASP A 25 -15.71 -4.55 -2.86
N ASN A 26 -15.39 -3.30 -3.21
CA ASN A 26 -14.06 -2.72 -3.03
C ASN A 26 -13.62 -2.65 -1.56
N ARG A 27 -14.55 -2.31 -0.66
CA ARG A 27 -14.26 -2.19 0.77
C ARG A 27 -13.84 -3.53 1.36
N SER A 28 -14.66 -4.56 1.14
CA SER A 28 -14.44 -5.91 1.66
C SER A 28 -13.20 -6.56 1.06
N HIS A 29 -12.77 -6.13 -0.13
CA HIS A 29 -11.55 -6.58 -0.78
C HIS A 29 -10.28 -6.02 -0.14
N PHE A 30 -10.25 -4.70 0.15
CA PHE A 30 -9.03 -4.01 0.57
C PHE A 30 -8.93 -3.76 2.07
N GLU A 31 -10.03 -3.43 2.74
CA GLU A 31 -10.01 -2.99 4.15
C GLU A 31 -9.30 -3.98 5.08
N PRO A 32 -9.54 -5.31 5.02
CA PRO A 32 -8.86 -6.26 5.89
C PRO A 32 -7.35 -6.32 5.63
N LEU A 33 -6.93 -6.21 4.37
CA LEU A 33 -5.52 -6.28 3.97
C LEU A 33 -4.78 -5.02 4.40
N LEU A 34 -5.37 -3.84 4.18
CA LEU A 34 -4.76 -2.59 4.60
C LEU A 34 -4.66 -2.50 6.13
N LYS A 35 -5.69 -2.92 6.88
CA LYS A 35 -5.61 -3.00 8.35
C LYS A 35 -4.52 -3.95 8.84
N LEU A 36 -4.34 -5.09 8.16
CA LEU A 36 -3.27 -6.03 8.50
C LEU A 36 -1.89 -5.40 8.23
N VAL A 37 -1.71 -4.79 7.06
CA VAL A 37 -0.45 -4.11 6.70
C VAL A 37 -0.13 -2.98 7.69
N ASP A 38 -1.13 -2.18 8.05
CA ASP A 38 -1.00 -1.11 9.03
C ASP A 38 -0.56 -1.62 10.41
N ALA A 39 -1.20 -2.69 10.90
CA ALA A 39 -0.81 -3.32 12.15
C ALA A 39 0.64 -3.84 12.12
N LEU A 40 1.06 -4.47 11.02
CA LEU A 40 2.43 -4.95 10.86
C LEU A 40 3.45 -3.79 10.80
N LEU A 41 3.08 -2.68 10.15
CA LEU A 41 3.89 -1.47 10.08
C LEU A 41 4.11 -0.86 11.47
N VAL A 42 3.03 -0.66 12.23
CA VAL A 42 3.07 -0.04 13.57
C VAL A 42 3.86 -0.90 14.57
N ILE A 43 3.76 -2.23 14.47
CA ILE A 43 4.51 -3.15 15.34
C ILE A 43 6.00 -3.23 14.94
N GLY A 44 6.37 -2.72 13.76
CA GLY A 44 7.75 -2.73 13.26
C GLY A 44 8.16 -4.09 12.68
N LEU A 45 7.20 -4.84 12.12
CA LEU A 45 7.45 -6.12 11.45
C LEU A 45 7.66 -6.00 9.94
N LEU A 46 7.56 -4.78 9.40
CA LEU A 46 7.89 -4.49 8.01
C LEU A 46 9.29 -3.90 7.94
N ASP A 47 10.12 -4.46 7.05
CA ASP A 47 11.45 -3.95 6.76
C ASP A 47 11.42 -2.90 5.63
N ASP A 48 12.60 -2.37 5.28
CA ASP A 48 12.76 -1.35 4.25
C ASP A 48 12.30 -1.84 2.87
N ASP A 49 12.45 -3.13 2.57
CA ASP A 49 12.05 -3.68 1.28
C ASP A 49 10.54 -3.88 1.21
N ASP A 50 9.90 -4.33 2.29
CA ASP A 50 8.45 -4.32 2.45
C ASP A 50 7.89 -2.89 2.30
N LEU A 51 8.53 -1.88 2.89
CA LEU A 51 8.10 -0.48 2.77
C LEU A 51 8.23 0.05 1.33
N LYS A 52 9.33 -0.27 0.63
CA LYS A 52 9.48 0.06 -0.80
C LYS A 52 8.39 -0.63 -1.63
N GLU A 53 8.05 -1.88 -1.33
CA GLU A 53 6.96 -2.57 -2.01
C GLU A 53 5.61 -1.90 -1.78
N ILE A 54 5.30 -1.47 -0.56
CA ILE A 54 4.09 -0.69 -0.26
C ILE A 54 4.06 0.57 -1.13
N LEU A 55 5.14 1.37 -1.14
CA LEU A 55 5.20 2.61 -1.92
C LEU A 55 5.01 2.37 -3.42
N LYS A 56 5.57 1.29 -3.96
CA LYS A 56 5.35 0.88 -5.36
C LYS A 56 3.91 0.50 -5.65
N LEU A 57 3.22 -0.19 -4.74
CA LEU A 57 1.81 -0.54 -4.89
C LEU A 57 0.90 0.69 -4.81
N ILE A 58 1.30 1.70 -4.04
CA ILE A 58 0.57 2.95 -3.87
C ILE A 58 0.55 3.74 -5.17
N HIS A 59 1.73 4.06 -5.67
CA HIS A 59 1.90 4.91 -6.84
C HIS A 59 3.13 4.48 -7.64
N PRO A 60 3.00 3.46 -8.51
CA PRO A 60 4.11 2.88 -9.27
C PRO A 60 4.90 3.94 -10.03
N ALA A 61 4.24 4.90 -10.66
CA ALA A 61 4.90 5.96 -11.42
C ALA A 61 5.81 6.89 -10.58
N ALA A 62 5.66 6.90 -9.26
CA ALA A 62 6.47 7.71 -8.36
C ALA A 62 7.58 6.90 -7.67
N PHE A 63 7.36 5.60 -7.45
CA PHE A 63 8.20 4.78 -6.56
C PHE A 63 8.76 3.51 -7.20
N ASP A 64 8.30 3.13 -8.39
CA ASP A 64 8.83 1.99 -9.13
C ASP A 64 9.76 2.44 -10.26
N GLU A 65 11.05 2.13 -10.10
CA GLU A 65 12.10 2.44 -11.09
C GLU A 65 11.87 1.74 -12.44
N HIS A 66 11.07 0.67 -12.46
CA HIS A 66 10.73 -0.09 -13.66
C HIS A 66 9.38 0.32 -14.27
N TYR A 67 8.76 1.40 -13.77
CA TYR A 67 7.48 1.85 -14.29
C TYR A 67 7.59 2.32 -15.74
N GLU A 68 6.75 1.75 -16.60
CA GLU A 68 6.61 2.17 -17.99
C GLU A 68 5.26 2.88 -18.21
N PRO A 69 5.27 4.16 -18.63
CA PRO A 69 4.04 4.88 -18.96
C PRO A 69 3.23 4.19 -20.06
N GLY A 70 1.91 4.15 -19.91
CA GLY A 70 1.00 3.54 -20.89
C GLY A 70 0.85 2.02 -20.76
N THR A 71 1.44 1.41 -19.74
CA THR A 71 1.19 0.00 -19.38
C THR A 71 -0.06 -0.14 -18.49
N LYS A 72 -0.44 -1.40 -18.18
CA LYS A 72 -1.53 -1.70 -17.24
C LYS A 72 -1.08 -1.65 -15.76
N GLN A 73 0.13 -1.19 -15.47
CA GLN A 73 0.64 -1.12 -14.11
C GLN A 73 0.03 0.11 -13.41
N LYS A 74 -1.10 -0.07 -12.72
CA LYS A 74 -1.77 0.97 -11.94
C LYS A 74 -1.58 0.76 -10.46
N GLY A 75 -1.39 1.85 -9.72
CA GLY A 75 -1.34 1.87 -8.27
C GLY A 75 -2.70 1.98 -7.60
N LEU A 76 -2.72 1.82 -6.28
CA LEU A 76 -3.90 2.03 -5.45
C LEU A 76 -4.51 3.44 -5.64
N THR A 77 -3.69 4.46 -5.88
CA THR A 77 -4.16 5.83 -6.13
C THR A 77 -4.84 6.01 -7.49
N GLU A 78 -4.71 5.05 -8.40
CA GLU A 78 -5.25 5.09 -9.77
C GLU A 78 -6.46 4.16 -9.95
N ILE A 79 -6.88 3.48 -8.88
CA ILE A 79 -8.06 2.62 -8.82
C ILE A 79 -9.17 3.39 -8.09
N GLU A 80 -10.43 3.14 -8.46
CA GLU A 80 -11.57 3.67 -7.74
C GLU A 80 -11.74 2.92 -6.41
N LEU A 81 -11.23 3.51 -5.33
CA LEU A 81 -11.34 2.98 -3.98
C LEU A 81 -12.58 3.52 -3.27
N ALA A 82 -13.20 2.68 -2.44
CA ALA A 82 -14.24 3.10 -1.50
C ALA A 82 -13.68 4.11 -0.49
N GLU A 83 -14.53 4.99 0.04
CA GLU A 83 -14.10 6.08 0.92
C GLU A 83 -13.42 5.56 2.19
N GLU A 84 -13.94 4.46 2.75
CA GLU A 84 -13.37 3.82 3.93
C GLU A 84 -11.96 3.25 3.66
N VAL A 85 -11.73 2.74 2.44
CA VAL A 85 -10.42 2.23 2.01
C VAL A 85 -9.42 3.39 1.85
N LYS A 86 -9.88 4.55 1.34
CA LYS A 86 -9.03 5.75 1.27
C LYS A 86 -8.62 6.24 2.65
N ILE A 87 -9.55 6.24 3.63
CA ILE A 87 -9.22 6.63 5.01
C ILE A 87 -8.14 5.72 5.58
N GLN A 88 -8.34 4.40 5.50
CA GLN A 88 -7.35 3.43 5.96
C GLN A 88 -5.99 3.60 5.26
N PHE A 89 -6.03 4.01 4.00
CA PHE A 89 -4.83 4.29 3.23
C PHE A 89 -4.09 5.54 3.71
N ILE A 90 -4.81 6.59 4.11
CA ILE A 90 -4.22 7.79 4.74
C ILE A 90 -3.56 7.43 6.08
N ASP A 91 -4.19 6.58 6.91
CA ASP A 91 -3.62 6.15 8.19
C ASP A 91 -2.24 5.49 8.01
N ILE A 92 -2.11 4.61 7.00
CA ILE A 92 -0.82 3.98 6.66
C ILE A 92 0.22 5.02 6.25
N LEU A 93 -0.15 5.99 5.42
CA LEU A 93 0.76 7.06 4.99
C LEU A 93 1.23 7.92 6.18
N GLU A 94 0.33 8.22 7.13
CA GLU A 94 0.67 8.94 8.35
C GLU A 94 1.71 8.16 9.18
N HIS A 95 1.49 6.86 9.39
CA HIS A 95 2.46 6.01 10.10
C HIS A 95 3.82 5.92 9.38
N ILE A 96 3.84 5.85 8.04
CA ILE A 96 5.09 5.89 7.26
C ILE A 96 5.81 7.23 7.47
N CYS A 97 5.09 8.36 7.42
CA CYS A 97 5.66 9.68 7.66
C CYS A 97 6.26 9.81 9.06
N ASP A 98 5.58 9.29 10.09
CA ASP A 98 6.07 9.29 11.47
C ASP A 98 7.35 8.46 11.63
N ILE A 99 7.41 7.29 10.99
CA ILE A 99 8.63 6.46 10.97
C ILE A 99 9.80 7.23 10.32
N GLN A 100 9.56 7.87 9.18
CA GLN A 100 10.59 8.66 8.50
C GLN A 100 11.05 9.86 9.34
N LEU A 101 10.13 10.56 10.00
CA LEU A 101 10.47 11.66 10.92
C LEU A 101 11.32 11.17 12.09
N ARG A 102 10.96 10.02 12.68
CA ARG A 102 11.72 9.41 13.77
C ARG A 102 13.15 9.07 13.34
N HIS A 103 13.33 8.40 12.21
CA HIS A 103 14.66 8.07 11.68
C HIS A 103 15.51 9.33 11.41
N ARG A 104 14.89 10.40 10.88
CA ARG A 104 15.59 11.68 10.67
C ARG A 104 16.03 12.31 11.98
N VAL A 105 15.22 12.25 13.03
CA VAL A 105 15.58 12.75 14.36
C VAL A 105 16.72 11.91 14.95
N GLU A 106 16.63 10.58 14.89
CA GLU A 106 17.67 9.67 15.38
C GLU A 106 19.01 9.91 14.68
N SER A 107 19.01 10.13 13.36
CA SER A 107 20.21 10.44 12.59
C SER A 107 20.83 11.81 12.92
N LEU A 108 20.07 12.77 13.46
CA LEU A 108 20.59 14.08 13.88
C LEU A 108 21.19 14.04 15.29
N VAL A 109 20.72 13.11 16.12
CA VAL A 109 21.17 12.94 17.51
C VAL A 109 22.40 12.02 17.60
N SER A 110 22.53 11.07 16.68
CA SER A 110 23.69 10.18 16.56
C SER A 110 24.92 10.86 15.96
#